data_AF-A0A954GKJ0-F1
#
_entry.id   AF-A0A954GKJ0-F1
#
_cell.length_a   1.000
_cell.length_b   1.000
_cell.length_c   1.000
_cell.angle_alpha   90.00
_cell.angle_beta   90.00
_cell.angle_gamma   90.00
#
_symmetry.space_group_name_H-M   'P 1'
#
loop_
_entity.id
_entity.type
_entity.pdbx_description
1 polymer ?
#
loop_
_entity_poly.entity_id
_entity_poly.type
_entity_poly.pdbx_seq_one_letter_code
_entity_poly.pdbx_strand_id
1 'polypeptide(L)' 'MRYESLTVLIPSHSVEDLPLDLPEAQAESLLNAFSVIWHPKLLDSAGVMPQWERADDPPESHKDRL' A
#
# COMPACT_ATOMS: atom_id res chain seq x y z
N MET A 1 -20.67 1.43 -1.59
CA MET A 1 -19.67 0.52 -2.17
C MET A 1 -18.73 0.11 -1.05
N ARG A 2 -18.44 -1.18 -0.89
CA ARG A 2 -17.59 -1.70 0.19
C ARG A 2 -16.28 -2.16 -0.43
N TYR A 3 -15.14 -1.71 0.08
CA TYR A 3 -13.84 -2.22 -0.36
C TYR A 3 -13.59 -3.59 0.28
N GLU A 4 -13.13 -4.55 -0.51
CA GLU A 4 -12.78 -5.89 -0.01
C GLU A 4 -11.41 -5.92 0.67
N SER A 5 -10.49 -5.07 0.21
CA SER A 5 -9.14 -4.94 0.76
C SER A 5 -8.61 -3.52 0.57
N LEU A 6 -7.67 -3.13 1.43
CA LEU A 6 -6.93 -1.87 1.34
C LEU A 6 -5.45 -2.23 1.29
N THR A 7 -4.88 -2.28 0.09
CA THR A 7 -3.49 -2.74 -0.13
C THR A 7 -2.68 -1.65 -0.81
N VAL A 8 -1.52 -1.32 -0.25
CA VAL A 8 -0.50 -0.50 -0.92
C VAL A 8 0.59 -1.41 -1.49
N LEU A 9 0.95 -1.19 -2.76
CA LEU A 9 2.07 -1.88 -3.39
C LEU A 9 3.32 -1.03 -3.27
N ILE A 10 4.39 -1.60 -2.75
CA ILE A 10 5.65 -0.91 -2.53
C ILE A 10 6.74 -1.61 -3.33
N PRO A 11 7.54 -0.87 -4.13
CA PRO A 11 8.70 -1.42 -4.83
C PRO A 11 9.85 -1.64 -3.85
N SER A 12 9.73 -2.63 -2.98
CA SER A 12 10.76 -3.02 -2.02
C SER A 12 10.71 -4.52 -1.76
N HIS A 13 11.85 -5.10 -1.38
CA HIS A 13 11.93 -6.49 -0.96
C HIS A 13 11.45 -6.71 0.48
N SER A 14 11.51 -5.67 1.33
CA SER A 14 11.04 -5.68 2.72
C SER A 14 10.74 -4.25 3.24
N VAL A 15 10.17 -4.10 4.44
CA VAL A 15 10.01 -2.78 5.08
C VAL A 15 11.38 -2.23 5.46
N GLU A 16 12.27 -3.12 5.89
CA GLU A 16 13.64 -2.82 6.29
C GLU A 16 14.48 -2.30 5.11
N ASP A 17 14.13 -2.70 3.89
CA ASP A 17 14.78 -2.26 2.64
C ASP A 17 14.17 -0.96 2.07
N LEU A 18 13.24 -0.32 2.78
CA LEU A 18 12.70 0.96 2.31
C LEU A 18 13.81 1.97 2.12
N PRO A 19 13.90 2.62 0.94
CA PRO A 19 14.97 3.56 0.65
C PRO A 19 14.86 4.78 1.57
N LEU A 20 15.90 4.98 2.39
CA LEU A 20 15.97 6.12 3.32
C LEU A 20 16.49 7.39 2.64
N ASP A 21 17.27 7.24 1.56
CA ASP A 21 17.80 8.33 0.74
C ASP A 21 16.98 8.50 -0.55
N LEU A 22 15.70 8.82 -0.41
CA LEU A 22 14.84 9.20 -1.53
C LEU A 22 14.90 10.72 -1.77
N PRO A 23 14.92 11.17 -3.04
CA PRO A 23 14.61 12.56 -3.36
C PRO A 23 13.24 12.95 -2.82
N GLU A 24 13.08 14.21 -2.41
CA GLU A 24 11.88 14.76 -1.75
C GLU A 24 10.57 14.30 -2.40
N ALA A 25 10.40 14.51 -3.71
CA ALA A 25 9.18 14.13 -4.42
C ALA A 25 8.87 12.62 -4.37
N GLN A 26 9.89 11.76 -4.33
CA GLN A 26 9.72 10.31 -4.23
C GLN A 26 9.35 9.90 -2.80
N ALA A 27 9.98 10.53 -1.81
CA ALA A 27 9.64 10.33 -0.40
C ALA A 27 8.21 10.76 -0.09
N GLU A 28 7.78 11.92 -0.60
CA GLU A 28 6.40 12.41 -0.49
C GLU A 28 5.40 11.45 -1.14
N SER A 29 5.71 10.97 -2.34
CA SER A 29 4.87 10.01 -3.06
C SER A 29 4.68 8.72 -2.27
N LEU A 30 5.78 8.15 -1.74
CA LEU A 30 5.76 6.94 -0.92
C LEU A 30 4.94 7.14 0.36
N LEU A 31 5.17 8.24 1.08
CA LEU A 31 4.43 8.57 2.30
C LEU A 31 2.94 8.76 2.01
N ASN A 32 2.59 9.40 0.90
CA ASN A 32 1.20 9.59 0.50
C ASN A 32 0.52 8.25 0.20
N ALA A 33 1.18 7.35 -0.54
CA ALA A 33 0.65 6.01 -0.82
C ALA A 33 0.36 5.24 0.48
N PHE A 34 1.29 5.30 1.45
CA PHE A 34 1.08 4.75 2.77
C PHE A 34 -0.06 5.43 3.53
N SER A 35 -0.16 6.76 3.49
CA SER A 35 -1.10 7.52 4.33
C SER A 35 -2.55 7.40 3.85
N VAL A 36 -2.78 7.36 2.54
CA VAL A 36 -4.12 7.33 1.94
C VAL A 36 -4.92 6.12 2.39
N ILE A 37 -4.29 4.94 2.47
CA ILE A 37 -4.98 3.70 2.86
C ILE A 37 -5.49 3.72 4.33
N TRP A 38 -4.96 4.62 5.17
CA TRP A 38 -5.43 4.85 6.54
C TRP A 38 -6.55 5.89 6.65
N HIS A 39 -7.08 6.40 5.53
CA HIS A 39 -8.14 7.39 5.56
C HIS A 39 -9.39 6.83 6.28
N PRO A 40 -9.97 7.52 7.28
CA PRO A 40 -11.03 6.97 8.13
C PRO A 40 -12.25 6.43 7.37
N LYS A 41 -12.66 7.10 6.28
CA LYS A 41 -13.76 6.62 5.43
C LYS A 41 -13.45 5.32 4.68
N LEU A 42 -12.19 5.06 4.34
CA LEU A 42 -11.78 3.81 3.71
C LEU A 42 -11.81 2.68 4.74
N LEU A 43 -11.31 2.94 5.95
CA LEU A 43 -11.33 1.98 7.06
C LEU A 43 -12.76 1.59 7.45
N ASP A 44 -13.64 2.58 7.59
CA ASP A 44 -15.07 2.36 7.88
C ASP A 44 -15.76 1.55 6.76
N SER A 45 -15.48 1.91 5.50
CA SER A 45 -16.02 1.19 4.35
C SER A 45 -15.52 -0.25 4.28
N ALA A 46 -14.22 -0.49 4.42
CA ALA A 46 -13.64 -1.81 4.24
C ALA A 46 -13.92 -2.73 5.44
N GLY A 47 -13.80 -2.20 6.67
CA GLY A 47 -13.88 -2.98 7.90
C GLY A 47 -12.70 -3.94 8.08
N VAL A 48 -11.59 -3.70 7.37
CA VAL A 48 -10.33 -4.45 7.45
C VAL A 48 -9.17 -3.49 7.63
N MET A 49 -8.09 -3.96 8.23
CA MET A 49 -6.87 -3.16 8.38
C MET A 49 -6.13 -3.04 7.04
N PRO A 50 -5.52 -1.89 6.75
CA PRO A 50 -4.67 -1.75 5.57
C PRO A 50 -3.47 -2.69 5.62
N GLN A 51 -3.07 -3.16 4.45
CA GLN A 51 -1.92 -4.04 4.26
C GLN A 51 -0.96 -3.43 3.24
N TRP A 52 0.30 -3.84 3.32
CA TRP A 52 1.28 -3.50 2.31
C TRP A 52 1.80 -4.80 1.70
N GLU A 53 2.10 -4.74 0.42
CA GLU A 53 2.62 -5.87 -0.33
C GLU A 53 3.72 -5.42 -1.28
N ARG A 54 4.55 -6.38 -1.66
CA ARG A 54 5.65 -6.16 -2.59
C ARG A 54 5.10 -6.01 -4.00
N ALA A 55 5.50 -4.95 -4.68
CA ALA A 55 5.10 -4.72 -6.07
C ALA A 55 5.73 -5.74 -7.04
N ASP A 56 6.91 -6.29 -6.70
CA ASP A 56 7.66 -7.22 -7.53
C ASP A 56 7.25 -8.70 -7.32
N ASP A 57 6.50 -8.99 -6.24
CA ASP A 57 5.98 -10.32 -5.93
C ASP A 57 4.54 -10.23 -5.39
N PRO A 58 3.56 -9.89 -6.26
CA PRO A 58 2.17 -9.77 -5.86
C PRO A 58 1.59 -11.14 -5.46
N PRO A 59 0.89 -11.25 -4.32
CA PRO A 59 0.27 -12.50 -3.89
C PRO A 59 -0.74 -13.02 -4.93
N GLU A 60 -0.87 -14.34 -4.99
CA GLU A 60 -1.76 -15.00 -5.95
C GLU A 60 -3.22 -14.53 -5.86
N SER A 61 -3.67 -14.07 -4.68
CA SER A 61 -5.00 -13.51 -4.46
C SER A 61 -5.31 -12.26 -5.27
N HIS A 62 -4.31 -11.59 -5.85
CA HIS A 62 -4.49 -10.37 -6.66
C HIS A 62 -4.39 -10.61 -8.16
N LYS A 63 -4.06 -11.83 -8.62
CA LYS A 63 -3.94 -12.15 -10.06
C LYS A 63 -5.25 -11.96 -10.83
N ASP A 64 -6.39 -12.09 -10.15
CA ASP A 64 -7.74 -11.92 -10.73
C ASP A 64 -8.35 -10.52 -10.47
N ARG A 65 -7.58 -9.58 -9.90
CA ARG A 65 -8.10 -8.29 -9.38
C ARG A 65 -7.48 -7.04 -10.03
N LEU A 66 -6.62 -7.23 -11.04
CA LEU A 66 -5.93 -6.15 -11.77
C LEU A 66 -6.36 -6.10 -13.25
#